data_AF-A0A961R0P2-F1
#
_entry.id   AF-A0A961R0P2-F1
#
_cell.length_a   1.000
_cell.length_b   1.000
_cell.length_c   1.000
_cell.angle_alpha   90.00
_cell.angle_beta   90.00
_cell.angle_gamma   90.00
#
_symmetry.space_group_name_H-M   'P 1'
#
loop_
_entity.id
_entity.type
_entity.pdbx_description
1 polymer ?
#
loop_
_entity_poly.entity_id
_entity_poly.type
_entity_poly.pdbx_seq_one_letter_code
_entity_poly.pdbx_strand_id
1 'polypeptide(L)'
;MSVSASDTPRRVTRALLSVSDKTGLVDFAKALAAQGIELVSTGGTAKAIAAAGLKVRDVSELTGFPEMMDGRVKTLHPKVHGGLLAIRDNAEHAKAMTDHGIAPIDLLVVNLYPFEATVEKAAPFDDCIENIDIGGPAMIRAAAKNHGDVAVVVEPEDYQAVLDELAANSGATTLALRRRLAAKAYARTAAYDAAISNWFVLQNDTDAPDYRAFGGRLVQSLRYGENPHQSAAFYRTPERRSGVATARQLQGKELSYNNINDTDAAYECVAEFDAGRTAAVAIIKHANPCGVAEGDDLVSAYRKALACDSTSAFGGIVALNRTLDADAARAITDIFTEVIIAPDASEEAIAIVAAKKNLRLLLAGGLPDPQARGLTARTVAGGLLVQTRDNAVVDDMTLKVVTKRAPSDAELRDLRFAFRVAKHVKSNTIIYAKDLATVGIGAGQMSRVDSARIAARKAEDAARELKLTEPMTRGSVVASDAFFPFADGMLACIEAGATAVIQPGGSVRDDEVIKAADDHGIAMVLTGTRHFRH
;
A
#
# COMPACT_ATOMS: atom_id res chain seq x y z
N MET A 1 23.83 4.73 32.40
CA MET A 1 25.23 5.18 32.29
C MET A 1 25.56 5.28 30.80
N SER A 2 25.48 6.47 30.22
CA SER A 2 25.77 6.71 28.81
C SER A 2 27.27 6.74 28.61
N VAL A 3 27.83 5.70 27.98
CA VAL A 3 29.14 5.85 27.34
C VAL A 3 28.91 6.85 26.23
N SER A 4 29.43 8.06 26.43
CA SER A 4 29.50 9.10 25.42
C SER A 4 30.16 8.48 24.18
N ALA A 5 29.38 8.19 23.14
CA ALA A 5 29.95 7.90 21.83
C ALA A 5 30.75 9.15 21.45
N SER A 6 32.07 9.06 21.54
CA SER A 6 32.94 10.14 21.10
C SER A 6 32.62 10.41 19.64
N ASP A 7 32.54 11.68 19.26
CA ASP A 7 32.34 12.10 17.86
C ASP A 7 33.60 11.83 17.00
N THR A 8 34.39 10.82 17.39
CA THR A 8 35.66 10.48 16.80
C THR A 8 35.41 9.69 15.51
N PRO A 9 35.97 10.14 14.37
CA PRO A 9 35.97 9.35 13.15
C PRO A 9 36.65 8.00 13.38
N ARG A 10 36.08 6.94 12.82
CA ARG A 10 36.62 5.57 12.96
C ARG A 10 37.15 5.11 11.63
N ARG A 11 38.47 4.88 11.59
CA ARG A 11 39.17 4.39 10.39
C ARG A 11 38.67 3.00 10.05
N VAL A 12 38.35 2.79 8.78
CA VAL A 12 37.98 1.48 8.26
C VAL A 12 39.25 0.79 7.78
N THR A 13 39.58 -0.33 8.43
CA THR A 13 40.74 -1.16 8.08
C THR A 13 40.33 -2.54 7.62
N ARG A 14 39.15 -3.01 8.06
CA ARG A 14 38.57 -4.29 7.64
C ARG A 14 37.09 -4.17 7.36
N ALA A 15 36.68 -4.71 6.20
CA ALA A 15 35.28 -4.83 5.80
C ALA A 15 34.86 -6.30 5.71
N LEU A 16 33.74 -6.66 6.35
CA LEU A 16 33.10 -7.97 6.19
C LEU A 16 31.92 -7.83 5.22
N LEU A 17 32.00 -8.49 4.06
CA LEU A 17 30.98 -8.46 3.01
C LEU A 17 30.29 -9.81 2.89
N SER A 18 28.98 -9.87 3.10
CA SER A 18 28.18 -11.08 2.92
C SER A 18 26.80 -10.72 2.39
N VAL A 19 26.65 -10.70 1.06
CA VAL A 19 25.45 -10.21 0.39
C VAL A 19 24.79 -11.29 -0.47
N SER A 20 23.47 -11.35 -0.38
CA SER A 20 22.61 -12.08 -1.31
C SER A 20 22.55 -11.36 -2.66
N ASP A 21 22.10 -10.10 -2.67
CA ASP A 21 22.10 -9.21 -3.84
C ASP A 21 23.51 -8.63 -4.06
N LYS A 22 24.06 -8.88 -5.23
CA LYS A 22 25.44 -8.53 -5.61
C LYS A 22 25.51 -7.26 -6.47
N THR A 23 24.39 -6.56 -6.64
CA THR A 23 24.34 -5.27 -7.35
C THR A 23 25.38 -4.31 -6.78
N GLY A 24 26.28 -3.80 -7.64
CA GLY A 24 27.34 -2.87 -7.27
C GLY A 24 28.47 -3.44 -6.38
N LEU A 25 28.41 -4.71 -5.97
CA LEU A 25 29.35 -5.31 -5.01
C LEU A 25 30.80 -5.20 -5.47
N VAL A 26 31.08 -5.56 -6.72
CA VAL A 26 32.46 -5.64 -7.24
C VAL A 26 33.12 -4.26 -7.28
N ASP A 27 32.40 -3.24 -7.74
CA ASP A 27 32.95 -1.89 -7.83
C ASP A 27 33.16 -1.29 -6.44
N PHE A 28 32.23 -1.54 -5.52
CA PHE A 28 32.39 -1.17 -4.12
C PHE A 28 33.61 -1.86 -3.48
N ALA A 29 33.77 -3.18 -3.67
CA ALA A 29 34.91 -3.93 -3.16
C ALA A 29 36.26 -3.45 -3.74
N LYS A 30 36.31 -3.10 -5.03
CA LYS A 30 37.50 -2.51 -5.66
C LYS A 30 37.87 -1.17 -5.00
N ALA A 31 36.88 -0.31 -4.77
CA ALA A 31 37.10 0.98 -4.13
C ALA A 31 37.62 0.85 -2.69
N LEU A 32 37.08 -0.10 -1.92
CA LEU A 32 37.59 -0.40 -0.58
C LEU A 32 39.03 -0.93 -0.62
N ALA A 33 39.31 -1.90 -1.49
CA ALA A 33 40.65 -2.48 -1.64
C ALA A 33 41.70 -1.45 -2.08
N ALA A 34 41.33 -0.50 -2.95
CA ALA A 34 42.19 0.60 -3.38
C ALA A 34 42.62 1.53 -2.22
N GLN A 35 41.84 1.60 -1.14
CA GLN A 35 42.18 2.31 0.09
C GLN A 35 42.97 1.45 1.09
N GLY A 36 43.34 0.22 0.71
CA GLY A 36 44.08 -0.72 1.56
C GLY A 36 43.22 -1.40 2.63
N ILE A 37 41.89 -1.39 2.48
CA ILE A 37 40.96 -2.04 3.40
C ILE A 37 40.99 -3.56 3.16
N GLU A 38 41.18 -4.33 4.23
CA GLU A 38 41.12 -5.80 4.16
C GLU A 38 39.68 -6.26 3.91
N LEU A 39 39.47 -7.04 2.85
CA LEU A 39 38.18 -7.63 2.53
C LEU A 39 38.08 -9.02 3.17
N VAL A 40 37.06 -9.23 3.99
CA VAL A 40 36.64 -10.53 4.51
C VAL A 40 35.26 -10.84 3.95
N SER A 41 35.02 -12.08 3.53
CA SER A 41 33.73 -12.44 2.93
C SER A 41 33.36 -13.90 3.15
N THR A 42 32.17 -14.30 2.69
CA THR A 42 31.65 -15.67 2.83
C THR A 42 31.10 -16.18 1.50
N GLY A 43 31.28 -17.49 1.25
CA GLY A 43 30.58 -18.25 0.21
C GLY A 43 30.55 -17.56 -1.17
N GLY A 44 29.34 -17.38 -1.72
CA GLY A 44 29.15 -16.78 -3.04
C GLY A 44 29.62 -15.31 -3.15
N THR A 45 29.69 -14.57 -2.05
CA THR A 45 30.22 -13.19 -2.04
C THR A 45 31.73 -13.21 -2.21
N ALA A 46 32.43 -14.09 -1.47
CA ALA A 46 33.87 -14.25 -1.58
C ALA A 46 34.28 -14.68 -3.00
N LYS A 47 33.55 -15.64 -3.59
CA LYS A 47 33.77 -16.07 -4.98
C LYS A 47 33.64 -14.92 -5.99
N ALA A 48 32.62 -14.07 -5.85
CA ALA A 48 32.42 -12.93 -6.75
C ALA A 48 33.54 -11.88 -6.64
N ILE A 49 34.00 -11.60 -5.42
CA ILE A 49 35.11 -10.65 -5.18
C ILE A 49 36.43 -11.23 -5.72
N ALA A 50 36.72 -12.50 -5.45
CA ALA A 50 37.93 -13.17 -5.94
C ALA A 50 37.98 -13.25 -7.48
N ALA A 51 36.84 -13.52 -8.12
CA ALA A 51 36.73 -13.56 -9.58
C ALA A 51 37.05 -12.20 -10.24
N ALA A 52 36.91 -11.10 -9.50
CA ALA A 52 37.31 -9.76 -9.95
C ALA A 52 38.82 -9.46 -9.73
N GLY A 53 39.61 -10.45 -9.31
CA GLY A 53 41.05 -10.32 -9.09
C GLY A 53 41.43 -9.66 -7.76
N LEU A 54 40.47 -9.48 -6.84
CA LEU A 54 40.71 -8.86 -5.54
C LEU A 54 41.13 -9.90 -4.50
N LYS A 55 42.07 -9.53 -3.63
CA LYS A 55 42.40 -10.31 -2.45
C LYS A 55 41.24 -10.24 -1.46
N VAL A 56 40.67 -11.38 -1.12
CA VAL A 56 39.60 -11.53 -0.12
C VAL A 56 39.91 -12.72 0.77
N ARG A 57 39.75 -12.53 2.08
CA ARG A 57 39.91 -13.60 3.07
C ARG A 57 38.55 -14.25 3.32
N ASP A 58 38.51 -15.58 3.35
CA ASP A 58 37.28 -16.28 3.72
C ASP A 58 37.02 -16.19 5.24
N VAL A 59 35.76 -16.12 5.66
CA VAL A 59 35.40 -16.07 7.08
C VAL A 59 35.83 -17.33 7.84
N SER A 60 35.95 -18.48 7.17
CA SER A 60 36.49 -19.71 7.77
C SER A 60 37.96 -19.55 8.18
N GLU A 61 38.75 -18.77 7.43
CA GLU A 61 40.13 -18.43 7.80
C GLU A 61 40.17 -17.49 9.02
N LEU A 62 39.20 -16.57 9.13
CA LEU A 62 39.07 -15.69 10.29
C LEU A 62 38.67 -16.48 11.54
N THR A 63 37.70 -17.38 11.41
CA THR A 63 37.15 -18.14 12.55
C THR A 63 38.06 -19.29 12.96
N GLY A 64 38.74 -19.93 12.00
CA GLY A 64 39.41 -21.21 12.18
C GLY A 64 38.43 -22.38 12.23
N PHE A 65 37.19 -22.18 11.75
CA PHE A 65 36.12 -23.16 11.81
C PHE A 65 35.51 -23.37 10.41
N PRO A 66 35.29 -24.63 9.97
CA PRO A 66 34.79 -24.91 8.63
C PRO A 66 33.30 -24.56 8.48
N GLU A 67 32.85 -24.45 7.22
CA GLU A 67 31.42 -24.38 6.93
C GLU A 67 30.72 -25.70 7.28
N MET A 68 29.59 -25.64 8.00
CA MET A 68 28.81 -26.82 8.41
C MET A 68 27.30 -26.53 8.38
N MET A 69 26.48 -27.59 8.39
CA MET A 69 25.01 -27.50 8.33
C MET A 69 24.54 -26.62 7.16
N ASP A 70 25.10 -26.87 5.97
CA ASP A 70 24.82 -26.13 4.73
C ASP A 70 24.99 -24.60 4.86
N GLY A 71 25.95 -24.18 5.69
CA GLY A 71 26.30 -22.78 5.88
C GLY A 71 25.43 -22.02 6.89
N ARG A 72 24.49 -22.69 7.58
CA ARG A 72 23.57 -22.08 8.55
C ARG A 72 24.25 -21.40 9.74
N VAL A 73 25.44 -21.87 10.14
CA VAL A 73 26.14 -21.39 11.35
C VAL A 73 27.47 -20.68 11.07
N LYS A 74 27.81 -20.44 9.80
CA LYS A 74 29.17 -20.01 9.39
C LYS A 74 29.65 -18.68 10.00
N THR A 75 28.74 -17.74 10.27
CA THR A 75 29.07 -16.43 10.84
C THR A 75 28.70 -16.29 12.32
N LEU A 76 28.03 -17.30 12.90
CA LEU A 76 27.60 -17.31 14.31
C LEU A 76 28.77 -17.69 15.23
N HIS A 77 29.86 -16.92 15.16
CA HIS A 77 31.12 -17.24 15.80
C HIS A 77 31.66 -16.05 16.61
N PRO A 78 32.24 -16.26 17.81
CA PRO A 78 32.79 -15.18 18.65
C PRO A 78 33.85 -14.32 17.97
N LYS A 79 34.68 -14.89 17.07
CA LYS A 79 35.65 -14.09 16.31
C LYS A 79 35.01 -13.11 15.32
N VAL A 80 33.81 -13.39 14.82
CA VAL A 80 33.05 -12.46 13.97
C VAL A 80 32.31 -11.46 14.86
N HIS A 81 31.49 -11.95 15.79
CA HIS A 81 30.67 -11.08 16.63
C HIS A 81 31.48 -10.25 17.63
N GLY A 82 32.59 -10.75 18.16
CA GLY A 82 33.53 -9.98 18.97
C GLY A 82 34.25 -8.91 18.14
N GLY A 83 34.55 -9.21 16.87
CA GLY A 83 35.06 -8.23 15.91
C GLY A 83 34.07 -7.08 15.69
N LEU A 84 32.76 -7.37 15.66
CA LEU A 84 31.70 -6.38 15.48
C LEU A 84 31.30 -5.64 16.77
N LEU A 85 31.28 -6.32 17.93
CA LEU A 85 30.67 -5.81 19.17
C LEU A 85 31.64 -5.19 20.17
N ALA A 86 32.94 -5.40 20.01
CA ALA A 86 33.90 -4.84 20.95
C ALA A 86 33.98 -3.31 20.85
N ILE A 87 33.75 -2.64 21.98
CA ILE A 87 33.90 -1.19 22.14
C ILE A 87 35.39 -0.87 22.16
N ARG A 88 35.88 -0.18 21.14
CA ARG A 88 37.33 -0.05 20.88
C ARG A 88 38.07 0.73 21.96
N ASP A 89 37.43 1.75 22.53
CA ASP A 89 38.03 2.58 23.57
C ASP A 89 37.87 1.98 24.98
N ASN A 90 37.23 0.80 25.12
CA ASN A 90 37.14 0.08 26.38
C ASN A 90 38.35 -0.86 26.54
N ALA A 91 39.18 -0.61 27.56
CA ALA A 91 40.41 -1.36 27.81
C ALA A 91 40.18 -2.87 28.05
N GLU A 92 39.08 -3.26 28.72
CA GLU A 92 38.75 -4.67 28.95
C GLU A 92 38.35 -5.36 27.65
N HIS A 93 37.58 -4.69 26.80
CA HIS A 93 37.22 -5.21 25.48
C HIS A 93 38.45 -5.36 24.57
N ALA A 94 39.33 -4.36 24.54
CA ALA A 94 40.57 -4.41 23.77
C ALA A 94 41.50 -5.55 24.25
N LYS A 95 41.60 -5.74 25.59
CA LYS A 95 42.32 -6.87 26.17
C LYS A 95 41.72 -8.20 25.75
N ALA A 96 40.41 -8.39 25.89
CA ALA A 96 39.73 -9.62 25.50
C ALA A 96 39.90 -9.93 24.00
N MET A 97 39.84 -8.91 23.15
CA MET A 97 40.13 -9.07 21.72
C MET A 97 41.55 -9.60 21.48
N THR A 98 42.53 -9.04 22.18
CA THR A 98 43.94 -9.46 22.06
C THR A 98 44.15 -10.87 22.58
N ASP A 99 43.67 -11.17 23.79
CA ASP A 99 43.84 -12.46 24.46
C ASP A 99 43.23 -13.62 23.66
N HIS A 100 42.16 -13.35 22.90
CA HIS A 100 41.44 -14.36 22.12
C HIS A 100 41.69 -14.27 20.60
N GLY A 101 42.64 -13.43 20.16
CA GLY A 101 42.97 -13.28 18.73
C GLY A 101 41.79 -12.83 17.88
N ILE A 102 40.92 -11.97 18.43
CA ILE A 102 39.77 -11.39 17.74
C ILE A 102 40.23 -10.07 17.11
N ALA A 103 40.04 -9.97 15.80
CA ALA A 103 40.45 -8.81 15.05
C ALA A 103 39.24 -7.89 14.76
N PRO A 104 39.40 -6.55 14.74
CA PRO A 104 38.29 -5.61 14.59
C PRO A 104 37.65 -5.71 13.19
N ILE A 105 36.32 -5.58 13.12
CA ILE A 105 35.61 -5.35 11.86
C ILE A 105 35.01 -3.95 11.95
N ASP A 106 35.33 -3.09 10.98
CA ASP A 106 35.00 -1.65 11.03
C ASP A 106 33.84 -1.31 10.09
N LEU A 107 33.65 -2.11 9.03
CA LEU A 107 32.56 -2.01 8.08
C LEU A 107 31.91 -3.39 7.89
N LEU A 108 30.62 -3.49 8.13
CA LEU A 108 29.80 -4.65 7.80
C LEU A 108 28.92 -4.33 6.59
N VAL A 109 28.92 -5.17 5.56
CA VAL A 109 28.08 -5.03 4.37
C VAL A 109 27.30 -6.33 4.19
N VAL A 110 26.02 -6.30 4.55
CA VAL A 110 25.15 -7.49 4.56
C VAL A 110 23.75 -7.12 4.12
N ASN A 111 23.29 -7.72 3.02
CA ASN A 111 21.86 -7.73 2.69
C ASN A 111 21.31 -9.15 2.89
N LEU A 112 20.06 -9.20 3.33
CA LEU A 112 19.41 -10.43 3.80
C LEU A 112 19.03 -11.35 2.63
N TYR A 113 18.80 -12.62 2.93
CA TYR A 113 18.17 -13.53 1.96
C TYR A 113 16.79 -13.01 1.56
N PRO A 114 16.37 -13.23 0.30
CA PRO A 114 15.20 -12.59 -0.26
C PRO A 114 13.91 -13.32 0.17
N PHE A 115 13.71 -13.53 1.47
CA PHE A 115 12.56 -14.26 2.03
C PHE A 115 11.24 -13.72 1.48
N GLU A 116 11.08 -12.39 1.47
CA GLU A 116 9.86 -11.76 0.93
C GLU A 116 9.62 -12.14 -0.54
N ALA A 117 10.67 -12.23 -1.36
CA ALA A 117 10.57 -12.65 -2.76
C ALA A 117 10.37 -14.17 -2.93
N THR A 118 10.85 -14.98 -1.98
CA THR A 118 10.61 -16.43 -1.96
C THR A 118 9.14 -16.74 -1.65
N VAL A 119 8.58 -16.09 -0.62
CA VAL A 119 7.15 -16.20 -0.28
C VAL A 119 6.27 -15.74 -1.44
N GLU A 120 6.66 -14.64 -2.08
CA GLU A 120 5.94 -14.08 -3.22
C GLU A 120 5.85 -15.04 -4.42
N LYS A 121 6.88 -15.86 -4.66
CA LYS A 121 6.88 -16.88 -5.72
C LYS A 121 6.01 -18.10 -5.38
N ALA A 122 5.28 -18.07 -4.26
CA ALA A 122 4.54 -19.20 -3.72
C ALA A 122 5.44 -20.45 -3.60
N ALA A 123 6.69 -20.25 -3.17
CA ALA A 123 7.62 -21.35 -2.98
C ALA A 123 7.08 -22.33 -1.91
N PRO A 124 7.44 -23.63 -2.00
CA PRO A 124 7.13 -24.61 -0.97
C PRO A 124 7.50 -24.13 0.44
N PHE A 125 6.82 -24.69 1.44
CA PHE A 125 7.07 -24.37 2.85
C PHE A 125 8.55 -24.50 3.22
N ASP A 126 9.18 -25.63 2.88
CA ASP A 126 10.58 -25.90 3.20
C ASP A 126 11.52 -24.90 2.53
N ASP A 127 11.26 -24.50 1.28
CA ASP A 127 12.04 -23.49 0.57
C ASP A 127 11.94 -22.12 1.25
N CYS A 128 10.76 -21.77 1.79
CA CYS A 128 10.60 -20.55 2.59
C CYS A 128 11.41 -20.63 3.89
N ILE A 129 11.38 -21.77 4.57
CA ILE A 129 12.16 -22.01 5.81
C ILE A 129 13.67 -21.89 5.54
N GLU A 130 14.19 -22.47 4.46
CA GLU A 130 15.61 -22.35 4.09
C GLU A 130 16.03 -20.90 3.76
N ASN A 131 15.08 -20.05 3.36
CA ASN A 131 15.34 -18.64 3.06
C ASN A 131 15.22 -17.71 4.28
N ILE A 132 14.99 -18.24 5.48
CA ILE A 132 15.07 -17.48 6.73
C ILE A 132 16.53 -17.35 7.14
N ASP A 133 17.07 -16.15 7.01
CA ASP A 133 18.46 -15.84 7.35
C ASP A 133 18.63 -15.66 8.87
N ILE A 134 19.58 -16.39 9.45
CA ILE A 134 19.95 -16.29 10.87
C ILE A 134 21.21 -15.44 11.05
N GLY A 135 22.24 -15.73 10.25
CA GLY A 135 23.55 -15.09 10.36
C GLY A 135 23.52 -13.62 9.97
N GLY A 136 22.79 -13.27 8.92
CA GLY A 136 22.63 -11.91 8.42
C GLY A 136 22.03 -10.97 9.47
N PRO A 137 20.82 -11.23 10.00
CA PRO A 137 20.23 -10.38 11.05
C PRO A 137 21.08 -10.33 12.31
N ALA A 138 21.72 -11.43 12.71
CA ALA A 138 22.61 -11.44 13.86
C ALA A 138 23.81 -10.48 13.68
N MET A 139 24.47 -10.51 12.53
CA MET A 139 25.59 -9.60 12.23
C MET A 139 25.12 -8.15 12.09
N ILE A 140 24.01 -7.90 11.38
CA ILE A 140 23.45 -6.56 11.19
C ILE A 140 23.14 -5.91 12.54
N ARG A 141 22.43 -6.64 13.43
CA ARG A 141 22.10 -6.15 14.78
C ARG A 141 23.35 -5.95 15.64
N ALA A 142 24.36 -6.80 15.50
CA ALA A 142 25.63 -6.66 16.21
C ALA A 142 26.38 -5.38 15.82
N ALA A 143 26.52 -5.13 14.51
CA ALA A 143 27.18 -3.92 14.00
C ALA A 143 26.37 -2.65 14.32
N ALA A 144 25.04 -2.68 14.14
CA ALA A 144 24.17 -1.55 14.45
C ALA A 144 24.17 -1.19 15.95
N LYS A 145 24.22 -2.19 16.84
CA LYS A 145 24.39 -1.97 18.29
C LYS A 145 25.70 -1.23 18.59
N ASN A 146 26.78 -1.61 17.91
CA ASN A 146 28.11 -1.04 18.10
C ASN A 146 28.46 0.08 17.09
N HIS A 147 27.47 0.87 16.68
CA HIS A 147 27.65 1.97 15.73
C HIS A 147 28.62 3.08 16.20
N GLY A 148 29.04 3.07 17.46
CA GLY A 148 30.16 3.89 17.93
C GLY A 148 31.45 3.58 17.18
N ASP A 149 31.64 2.32 16.79
CA ASP A 149 32.89 1.81 16.20
C ASP A 149 32.72 1.17 14.81
N VAL A 150 31.51 0.74 14.45
CA VAL A 150 31.26 -0.04 13.22
C VAL A 150 30.21 0.62 12.33
N ALA A 151 30.51 0.74 11.04
CA ALA A 151 29.51 1.11 10.02
C ALA A 151 28.80 -0.15 9.49
N VAL A 152 27.48 -0.09 9.32
CA VAL A 152 26.68 -1.22 8.81
C VAL A 152 25.90 -0.83 7.57
N VAL A 153 26.09 -1.55 6.47
CA VAL A 153 25.41 -1.30 5.20
C VAL A 153 24.50 -2.49 4.91
N VAL A 154 23.20 -2.20 4.73
CA VAL A 154 22.18 -3.24 4.50
C VAL A 154 21.63 -3.28 3.08
N GLU A 155 21.98 -2.33 2.23
CA GLU A 155 21.55 -2.28 0.83
C GLU A 155 22.57 -1.54 -0.06
N PRO A 156 22.64 -1.86 -1.38
CA PRO A 156 23.60 -1.27 -2.30
C PRO A 156 23.52 0.24 -2.47
N GLU A 157 22.35 0.85 -2.25
CA GLU A 157 22.13 2.28 -2.43
C GLU A 157 22.93 3.15 -1.46
N ASP A 158 23.42 2.58 -0.34
CA ASP A 158 24.30 3.30 0.60
C ASP A 158 25.80 3.18 0.24
N TYR A 159 26.19 2.38 -0.76
CA TYR A 159 27.60 2.16 -1.10
C TYR A 159 28.32 3.47 -1.39
N GLN A 160 27.74 4.32 -2.23
CA GLN A 160 28.36 5.59 -2.62
C GLN A 160 28.56 6.51 -1.41
N ALA A 161 27.55 6.64 -0.55
CA ALA A 161 27.63 7.47 0.65
C ALA A 161 28.76 7.02 1.61
N VAL A 162 29.04 5.72 1.68
CA VAL A 162 30.18 5.20 2.45
C VAL A 162 31.51 5.55 1.77
N LEU A 163 31.61 5.36 0.46
CA LEU A 163 32.84 5.71 -0.29
C LEU A 163 33.17 7.20 -0.18
N ASP A 164 32.17 8.06 -0.31
CA ASP A 164 32.33 9.52 -0.20
C ASP A 164 32.83 9.90 1.20
N GLU A 165 32.29 9.27 2.25
CA GLU A 165 32.73 9.51 3.62
C GLU A 165 34.17 9.08 3.85
N LEU A 166 34.54 7.89 3.36
CA LEU A 166 35.91 7.40 3.44
C LEU A 166 36.88 8.34 2.71
N ALA A 167 36.51 8.82 1.52
CA ALA A 167 37.33 9.77 0.77
C ALA A 167 37.48 11.12 1.51
N ALA A 168 36.39 11.65 2.08
CA ALA A 168 36.40 12.93 2.79
C ALA A 168 37.13 12.87 4.14
N ASN A 169 37.19 11.71 4.79
CA ASN A 169 37.68 11.56 6.15
C ASN A 169 38.91 10.65 6.28
N SER A 170 39.79 10.62 5.26
CA SER A 170 41.05 9.85 5.30
C SER A 170 40.87 8.36 5.62
N GLY A 171 39.87 7.73 4.99
CA GLY A 171 39.50 6.32 5.19
C GLY A 171 38.71 6.06 6.47
N ALA A 172 38.14 7.09 7.10
CA ALA A 172 37.31 6.95 8.29
C ALA A 172 35.82 7.22 7.99
N THR A 173 34.95 6.74 8.88
CA THR A 173 33.53 7.12 8.89
C THR A 173 33.26 8.07 10.05
N THR A 174 32.29 8.99 9.90
CA THR A 174 31.82 9.81 11.03
C THR A 174 30.80 9.06 11.87
N LEU A 175 30.61 9.51 13.12
CA LEU A 175 29.54 8.99 13.98
C LEU A 175 28.15 9.25 13.37
N ALA A 176 27.97 10.39 12.68
CA ALA A 176 26.72 10.74 12.03
C ALA A 176 26.30 9.70 10.98
N LEU A 177 27.23 9.30 10.10
CA LEU A 177 26.99 8.24 9.12
C LEU A 177 26.65 6.91 9.81
N ARG A 178 27.44 6.50 10.80
CA ARG A 178 27.24 5.22 11.51
C ARG A 178 25.89 5.17 12.23
N ARG A 179 25.44 6.25 12.86
CA ARG A 179 24.11 6.34 13.50
C ARG A 179 22.98 6.23 12.49
N ARG A 180 23.08 6.94 11.35
CA ARG A 180 22.09 6.85 10.26
C ARG A 180 21.96 5.42 9.75
N LEU A 181 23.09 4.79 9.46
CA LEU A 181 23.20 3.42 8.98
C LEU A 181 22.65 2.40 9.99
N ALA A 182 22.96 2.57 11.28
CA ALA A 182 22.45 1.70 12.34
C ALA A 182 20.93 1.81 12.53
N ALA A 183 20.37 3.02 12.44
CA ALA A 183 18.92 3.22 12.48
C ALA A 183 18.23 2.50 11.32
N LYS A 184 18.79 2.62 10.10
CA LYS A 184 18.30 1.92 8.90
C LYS A 184 18.42 0.40 9.05
N ALA A 185 19.52 -0.10 9.60
CA ALA A 185 19.75 -1.52 9.85
C ALA A 185 18.68 -2.14 10.76
N TYR A 186 18.36 -1.51 11.89
CA TYR A 186 17.29 -2.00 12.78
C TYR A 186 15.91 -1.95 12.11
N ALA A 187 15.61 -0.89 11.35
CA ALA A 187 14.36 -0.79 10.60
C ALA A 187 14.24 -1.90 9.55
N ARG A 188 15.33 -2.24 8.85
CA ARG A 188 15.33 -3.32 7.85
C ARG A 188 15.09 -4.68 8.49
N THR A 189 15.75 -4.99 9.62
CA THR A 189 15.52 -6.26 10.33
C THR A 189 14.11 -6.33 10.92
N ALA A 190 13.55 -5.22 11.41
CA ALA A 190 12.16 -5.20 11.88
C ALA A 190 11.16 -5.51 10.77
N ALA A 191 11.37 -4.95 9.56
CA ALA A 191 10.54 -5.27 8.40
C ALA A 191 10.69 -6.73 7.93
N TYR A 192 11.90 -7.28 7.99
CA TYR A 192 12.18 -8.68 7.65
C TYR A 192 11.48 -9.65 8.61
N ASP A 193 11.62 -9.43 9.92
CA ASP A 193 10.97 -10.26 10.94
C ASP A 193 9.44 -10.13 10.89
N ALA A 194 8.91 -8.96 10.54
CA ALA A 194 7.47 -8.78 10.31
C ALA A 194 6.96 -9.61 9.12
N ALA A 195 7.75 -9.73 8.04
CA ALA A 195 7.38 -10.55 6.90
C ALA A 195 7.37 -12.05 7.26
N ILE A 196 8.39 -12.53 7.99
CA ILE A 196 8.46 -13.93 8.46
C ILE A 196 7.30 -14.24 9.42
N SER A 197 7.07 -13.36 10.40
CA SER A 197 5.99 -13.53 11.38
C SER A 197 4.62 -13.62 10.70
N ASN A 198 4.32 -12.69 9.78
CA ASN A 198 3.04 -12.70 9.07
C ASN A 198 2.90 -13.89 8.09
N TRP A 199 4.00 -14.40 7.52
CA TRP A 199 3.97 -15.63 6.72
C TRP A 199 3.56 -16.84 7.57
N PHE A 200 4.14 -17.02 8.77
CA PHE A 200 3.75 -18.10 9.68
C PHE A 200 2.27 -18.02 10.10
N VAL A 201 1.75 -16.80 10.30
CA VAL A 201 0.32 -16.60 10.59
C VAL A 201 -0.56 -17.16 9.47
N LEU A 202 -0.17 -16.97 8.21
CA LEU A 202 -0.87 -17.54 7.05
C LEU A 202 -0.70 -19.05 6.96
N GLN A 203 0.50 -19.59 7.20
CA GLN A 203 0.75 -21.04 7.16
C GLN A 203 -0.04 -21.81 8.24
N ASN A 204 -0.22 -21.18 9.40
CA ASN A 204 -0.94 -21.77 10.54
C ASN A 204 -2.45 -21.46 10.52
N ASP A 205 -2.95 -20.80 9.46
CA ASP A 205 -4.35 -20.36 9.34
C ASP A 205 -4.87 -19.65 10.61
N THR A 206 -4.05 -18.75 11.16
CA THR A 206 -4.34 -18.08 12.43
C THR A 206 -4.94 -16.70 12.18
N ASP A 207 -6.24 -16.54 12.47
CA ASP A 207 -6.93 -15.26 12.25
C ASP A 207 -6.40 -14.13 13.16
N ALA A 208 -6.19 -14.42 14.45
CA ALA A 208 -5.80 -13.47 15.48
C ALA A 208 -4.56 -13.95 16.27
N PRO A 209 -3.33 -13.69 15.77
CA PRO A 209 -2.12 -14.06 16.49
C PRO A 209 -1.87 -13.18 17.71
N ASP A 210 -1.18 -13.72 18.72
CA ASP A 210 -0.80 -13.01 19.95
C ASP A 210 0.04 -11.75 19.68
N TYR A 211 0.85 -11.77 18.61
CA TYR A 211 1.66 -10.65 18.16
C TYR A 211 1.38 -10.34 16.69
N ARG A 212 1.15 -9.06 16.39
CA ARG A 212 1.03 -8.54 15.01
C ARG A 212 2.10 -7.50 14.75
N ALA A 213 2.83 -7.66 13.64
CA ALA A 213 3.87 -6.73 13.22
C ALA A 213 3.58 -6.20 11.82
N PHE A 214 3.79 -4.90 11.62
CA PHE A 214 3.67 -4.22 10.33
C PHE A 214 5.01 -3.61 9.96
N GLY A 215 5.50 -3.93 8.76
CA GLY A 215 6.77 -3.43 8.22
C GLY A 215 6.58 -2.82 6.83
N GLY A 216 7.43 -1.86 6.48
CA GLY A 216 7.42 -1.24 5.17
C GLY A 216 8.69 -0.45 4.86
N ARG A 217 8.90 -0.16 3.58
CA ARG A 217 10.00 0.69 3.08
C ARG A 217 9.44 2.07 2.76
N LEU A 218 10.17 3.12 3.16
CA LEU A 218 9.83 4.50 2.79
C LEU A 218 9.82 4.61 1.26
N VAL A 219 8.73 5.14 0.71
CA VAL A 219 8.62 5.53 -0.70
C VAL A 219 9.07 6.98 -0.83
N GLN A 220 8.46 7.87 -0.04
CA GLN A 220 8.80 9.29 0.01
C GLN A 220 8.37 9.91 1.34
N SER A 221 9.11 10.91 1.82
CA SER A 221 8.59 11.87 2.80
C SER A 221 7.49 12.70 2.16
N LEU A 222 6.48 13.12 2.92
CA LEU A 222 5.41 13.97 2.40
C LEU A 222 5.57 15.38 2.97
N ARG A 223 5.14 16.38 2.19
CA ARG A 223 5.19 17.79 2.60
C ARG A 223 4.50 18.04 3.94
N TYR A 224 3.36 17.37 4.16
CA TYR A 224 2.59 17.36 5.39
C TYR A 224 1.59 16.18 5.36
N GLY A 225 0.91 15.91 6.48
CA GLY A 225 -0.14 14.91 6.63
C GLY A 225 -1.49 15.35 6.06
N GLU A 226 -2.60 15.07 6.74
CA GLU A 226 -3.91 15.59 6.31
C GLU A 226 -3.94 17.13 6.33
N ASN A 227 -3.22 17.72 7.28
CA ASN A 227 -3.14 19.16 7.51
C ASN A 227 -1.68 19.68 7.52
N PRO A 228 -1.42 20.94 7.12
CA PRO A 228 -0.07 21.49 6.96
C PRO A 228 0.87 21.43 8.18
N HIS A 229 0.32 21.37 9.39
CA HIS A 229 1.10 21.33 10.64
C HIS A 229 1.54 19.91 11.04
N GLN A 230 1.06 18.88 10.33
CA GLN A 230 1.38 17.48 10.60
C GLN A 230 2.50 17.01 9.66
N SER A 231 3.54 16.37 10.18
CA SER A 231 4.54 15.69 9.35
C SER A 231 4.02 14.34 8.87
N ALA A 232 4.37 13.92 7.65
CA ALA A 232 3.96 12.62 7.13
C ALA A 232 4.99 12.00 6.18
N ALA A 233 4.84 10.70 5.93
CA ALA A 233 5.65 9.92 5.02
C ALA A 233 4.83 8.75 4.49
N PHE A 234 5.12 8.31 3.27
CA PHE A 234 4.45 7.20 2.62
C PHE A 234 5.36 5.97 2.61
N TYR A 235 4.86 4.85 3.12
CA TYR A 235 5.58 3.59 3.22
C TYR A 235 4.86 2.51 2.40
N ARG A 236 5.63 1.70 1.70
CA ARG A 236 5.13 0.53 0.97
C ARG A 236 5.40 -0.73 1.78
N THR A 237 4.36 -1.55 1.95
CA THR A 237 4.46 -2.88 2.56
C THR A 237 4.91 -3.92 1.52
N PRO A 238 5.22 -5.17 1.93
CA PRO A 238 5.49 -6.25 0.97
C PRO A 238 4.28 -6.71 0.16
N GLU A 239 3.07 -6.22 0.44
CA GLU A 239 1.85 -6.63 -0.25
C GLU A 239 1.90 -6.25 -1.74
N ARG A 240 1.60 -7.21 -2.61
CA ARG A 240 1.49 -7.00 -4.06
C ARG A 240 0.05 -6.77 -4.46
N ARG A 241 -0.39 -5.54 -4.29
CA ARG A 241 -1.69 -5.05 -4.75
C ARG A 241 -1.47 -3.84 -5.64
N SER A 242 -1.99 -3.91 -6.87
CA SER A 242 -1.90 -2.79 -7.80
C SER A 242 -2.67 -1.59 -7.24
N GLY A 243 -2.02 -0.44 -7.13
CA GLY A 243 -2.63 0.75 -6.58
C GLY A 243 -1.63 1.89 -6.42
N VAL A 244 -1.98 2.90 -5.62
CA VAL A 244 -1.15 4.11 -5.46
C VAL A 244 0.26 3.81 -4.94
N ALA A 245 0.44 2.73 -4.16
CA ALA A 245 1.73 2.30 -3.63
C ALA A 245 2.67 1.67 -4.68
N THR A 246 2.12 1.13 -5.76
CA THR A 246 2.88 0.46 -6.84
C THR A 246 2.89 1.27 -8.13
N ALA A 247 2.05 2.30 -8.23
CA ALA A 247 1.91 3.10 -9.43
C ALA A 247 3.16 3.93 -9.73
N ARG A 248 3.49 4.01 -11.02
CA ARG A 248 4.52 4.91 -11.54
C ARG A 248 3.89 6.27 -11.82
N GLN A 249 4.37 7.30 -11.14
CA GLN A 249 4.02 8.68 -11.46
C GLN A 249 4.75 9.12 -12.72
N LEU A 250 4.00 9.36 -13.80
CA LEU A 250 4.55 9.83 -15.08
C LEU A 250 4.82 11.33 -15.12
N GLN A 251 3.95 12.12 -14.49
CA GLN A 251 4.06 13.57 -14.50
C GLN A 251 3.40 14.22 -13.28
N GLY A 252 3.47 15.55 -13.22
CA GLY A 252 2.84 16.36 -12.19
C GLY A 252 3.71 16.56 -10.95
N LYS A 253 3.14 17.25 -9.96
CA LYS A 253 3.79 17.50 -8.66
C LYS A 253 3.83 16.23 -7.82
N GLU A 254 4.70 16.21 -6.81
CA GLU A 254 4.65 15.22 -5.73
C GLU A 254 3.23 15.04 -5.17
N LEU A 255 2.85 13.79 -4.90
CA LEU A 255 1.59 13.45 -4.26
C LEU A 255 1.57 13.90 -2.79
N SER A 256 0.48 14.56 -2.38
CA SER A 256 0.22 14.85 -0.97
C SER A 256 -0.35 13.62 -0.25
N TYR A 257 -0.44 13.68 1.09
CA TYR A 257 -1.12 12.66 1.89
C TYR A 257 -2.55 12.41 1.41
N ASN A 258 -3.32 13.49 1.22
CA ASN A 258 -4.71 13.40 0.76
C ASN A 258 -4.79 12.87 -0.67
N ASN A 259 -3.84 13.21 -1.55
CA ASN A 259 -3.82 12.62 -2.89
C ASN A 259 -3.62 11.11 -2.83
N ILE A 260 -2.74 10.61 -1.96
CA ILE A 260 -2.51 9.17 -1.81
C ILE A 260 -3.79 8.48 -1.31
N ASN A 261 -4.39 9.00 -0.23
CA ASN A 261 -5.60 8.44 0.36
C ASN A 261 -6.81 8.45 -0.60
N ASP A 262 -7.03 9.57 -1.30
CA ASP A 262 -8.14 9.70 -2.26
C ASP A 262 -7.90 8.86 -3.52
N THR A 263 -6.65 8.71 -3.97
CA THR A 263 -6.30 7.86 -5.13
C THR A 263 -6.52 6.40 -4.80
N ASP A 264 -6.14 5.97 -3.59
CA ASP A 264 -6.38 4.61 -3.12
C ASP A 264 -7.89 4.30 -3.11
N ALA A 265 -8.70 5.19 -2.51
CA ALA A 265 -10.16 5.06 -2.51
C ALA A 265 -10.75 5.01 -3.94
N ALA A 266 -10.23 5.83 -4.86
CA ALA A 266 -10.68 5.86 -6.25
C ALA A 266 -10.37 4.57 -7.00
N TYR A 267 -9.15 4.06 -6.83
CA TYR A 267 -8.68 2.90 -7.55
C TYR A 267 -9.32 1.61 -7.03
N GLU A 268 -9.49 1.48 -5.70
CA GLU A 268 -10.25 0.39 -5.08
C GLU A 268 -11.72 0.39 -5.54
N CYS A 269 -12.34 1.56 -5.68
CA CYS A 269 -13.73 1.66 -6.13
C CYS A 269 -13.90 1.27 -7.61
N VAL A 270 -13.04 1.77 -8.50
CA VAL A 270 -13.16 1.47 -9.95
C VAL A 270 -12.83 0.01 -10.27
N ALA A 271 -12.05 -0.65 -9.42
CA ALA A 271 -11.66 -2.05 -9.58
C ALA A 271 -12.79 -3.06 -9.32
N GLU A 272 -13.90 -2.64 -8.70
CA GLU A 272 -15.12 -3.47 -8.57
C GLU A 272 -15.77 -3.78 -9.94
N PHE A 273 -15.36 -3.08 -11.00
CA PHE A 273 -15.91 -3.21 -12.33
C PHE A 273 -14.93 -3.91 -13.28
N ASP A 274 -15.26 -5.16 -13.65
CA ASP A 274 -14.47 -5.97 -14.58
C ASP A 274 -14.20 -5.21 -15.91
N ALA A 275 -12.92 -4.92 -16.15
CA ALA A 275 -12.44 -4.23 -17.32
C ALA A 275 -12.68 -5.02 -18.62
N GLY A 276 -12.78 -6.34 -18.57
CA GLY A 276 -13.17 -7.18 -19.70
C GLY A 276 -14.64 -6.99 -20.11
N ARG A 277 -15.50 -6.66 -19.14
CA ARG A 277 -16.94 -6.45 -19.34
C ARG A 277 -17.30 -5.03 -19.75
N THR A 278 -16.70 -4.02 -19.12
CA THR A 278 -17.18 -2.63 -19.21
C THR A 278 -16.07 -1.59 -19.02
N ALA A 279 -16.23 -0.41 -19.59
CA ALA A 279 -15.40 0.74 -19.22
C ALA A 279 -16.03 1.42 -17.99
N ALA A 280 -15.25 1.67 -16.95
CA ALA A 280 -15.72 2.27 -15.71
C ALA A 280 -14.82 3.43 -15.27
N VAL A 281 -15.45 4.45 -14.70
CA VAL A 281 -14.79 5.63 -14.15
C VAL A 281 -15.36 5.94 -12.78
N ALA A 282 -14.48 6.20 -11.82
CA ALA A 282 -14.81 6.69 -10.49
C ALA A 282 -14.15 8.06 -10.26
N ILE A 283 -14.94 9.04 -9.81
CA ILE A 283 -14.48 10.38 -9.45
C ILE A 283 -14.62 10.52 -7.93
N ILE A 284 -13.50 10.71 -7.24
CA ILE A 284 -13.42 10.78 -5.78
C ILE A 284 -12.99 12.17 -5.32
N LYS A 285 -13.52 12.59 -4.18
CA LYS A 285 -13.02 13.74 -3.43
C LYS A 285 -13.17 13.48 -1.93
N HIS A 286 -12.11 13.68 -1.16
CA HIS A 286 -12.10 13.43 0.29
C HIS A 286 -12.56 12.00 0.64
N ALA A 287 -11.93 11.01 0.00
CA ALA A 287 -12.16 9.58 0.13
C ALA A 287 -13.61 9.09 -0.10
N ASN A 288 -14.47 9.92 -0.71
CA ASN A 288 -15.84 9.55 -1.08
C ASN A 288 -16.08 9.76 -2.58
N PRO A 289 -16.84 8.86 -3.24
CA PRO A 289 -17.25 9.09 -4.61
C PRO A 289 -18.21 10.27 -4.72
N CYS A 290 -17.92 11.18 -5.66
CA CYS A 290 -18.88 12.17 -6.12
C CYS A 290 -19.58 11.74 -7.42
N GLY A 291 -19.02 10.78 -8.15
CA GLY A 291 -19.66 10.14 -9.29
C GLY A 291 -18.95 8.87 -9.73
N VAL A 292 -19.70 7.84 -10.08
CA VAL A 292 -19.20 6.57 -10.64
C VAL A 292 -20.11 6.17 -11.79
N ALA A 293 -19.55 5.64 -12.87
CA ALA A 293 -20.36 5.10 -13.96
C ALA A 293 -19.64 4.05 -14.79
N GLU A 294 -20.44 3.22 -15.44
CA GLU A 294 -20.06 2.35 -16.54
C GLU A 294 -20.48 2.93 -17.90
N GLY A 295 -19.75 2.57 -18.95
CA GLY A 295 -20.05 2.95 -20.32
C GLY A 295 -19.39 2.01 -21.35
N ASP A 296 -19.75 2.22 -22.61
CA ASP A 296 -19.16 1.47 -23.73
C ASP A 296 -17.66 1.80 -23.90
N ASP A 297 -17.30 3.04 -23.58
CA ASP A 297 -15.94 3.58 -23.58
C ASP A 297 -15.70 4.48 -22.36
N LEU A 298 -14.43 4.84 -22.12
CA LEU A 298 -14.02 5.61 -20.96
C LEU A 298 -14.56 7.04 -20.97
N VAL A 299 -14.70 7.68 -22.14
CA VAL A 299 -15.22 9.05 -22.25
C VAL A 299 -16.71 9.12 -21.91
N SER A 300 -17.49 8.12 -22.35
CA SER A 300 -18.91 8.00 -22.02
C SER A 300 -19.12 7.69 -20.54
N ALA A 301 -18.33 6.77 -19.97
CA ALA A 301 -18.33 6.50 -18.54
C ALA A 301 -17.96 7.76 -17.72
N TYR A 302 -16.90 8.48 -18.11
CA TYR A 302 -16.50 9.72 -17.44
C TYR A 302 -17.61 10.78 -17.44
N ARG A 303 -18.24 11.03 -18.61
CA ARG A 303 -19.31 12.04 -18.72
C ARG A 303 -20.52 11.67 -17.85
N LYS A 304 -20.90 10.40 -17.80
CA LYS A 304 -21.98 9.91 -16.91
C LYS A 304 -21.61 10.10 -15.44
N ALA A 305 -20.39 9.73 -15.04
CA ALA A 305 -19.93 9.89 -13.66
C ALA A 305 -19.90 11.38 -13.26
N LEU A 306 -19.40 12.25 -14.14
CA LEU A 306 -19.35 13.69 -13.92
C LEU A 306 -20.75 14.30 -13.74
N ALA A 307 -21.75 13.83 -14.49
CA ALA A 307 -23.12 14.33 -14.41
C ALA A 307 -23.79 14.11 -13.03
N CYS A 308 -23.29 13.17 -12.22
CA CYS A 308 -23.77 12.95 -10.86
C CYS A 308 -23.59 14.19 -9.97
N ASP A 309 -22.42 14.83 -10.03
CA ASP A 309 -22.06 16.01 -9.24
C ASP A 309 -20.81 16.69 -9.82
N SER A 310 -21.00 17.50 -10.86
CA SER A 310 -19.92 18.22 -11.54
C SER A 310 -19.25 19.27 -10.66
N THR A 311 -20.01 19.88 -9.74
CA THR A 311 -19.48 20.84 -8.78
C THR A 311 -18.46 20.18 -7.84
N SER A 312 -18.77 19.02 -7.26
CA SER A 312 -17.82 18.31 -6.38
C SER A 312 -16.66 17.69 -7.15
N ALA A 313 -16.87 17.25 -8.40
CA ALA A 313 -15.82 16.68 -9.24
C ALA A 313 -14.64 17.64 -9.50
N PHE A 314 -14.85 18.96 -9.39
CA PHE A 314 -13.78 19.95 -9.51
C PHE A 314 -12.70 19.74 -8.44
N GLY A 315 -11.46 19.49 -8.89
CA GLY A 315 -10.32 19.16 -8.03
C GLY A 315 -10.34 17.72 -7.50
N GLY A 316 -11.16 16.85 -8.10
CA GLY A 316 -11.25 15.44 -7.74
C GLY A 316 -10.10 14.61 -8.28
N ILE A 317 -10.17 13.32 -7.95
CA ILE A 317 -9.30 12.27 -8.47
C ILE A 317 -10.14 11.37 -9.37
N VAL A 318 -9.62 11.10 -10.57
CA VAL A 318 -10.29 10.26 -11.57
C VAL A 318 -9.54 8.94 -11.68
N ALA A 319 -10.24 7.84 -11.39
CA ALA A 319 -9.74 6.49 -11.58
C ALA A 319 -10.47 5.81 -12.74
N LEU A 320 -9.72 5.08 -13.57
CA LEU A 320 -10.23 4.36 -14.74
C LEU A 320 -9.86 2.88 -14.62
N ASN A 321 -10.76 1.98 -15.05
CA ASN A 321 -10.49 0.54 -15.04
C ASN A 321 -9.79 0.02 -16.32
N ARG A 322 -9.64 0.86 -17.35
CA ARG A 322 -8.99 0.52 -18.62
C ARG A 322 -7.87 1.51 -18.94
N THR A 323 -7.05 1.18 -19.95
CA THR A 323 -6.02 2.08 -20.49
C THR A 323 -6.62 3.42 -20.88
N LEU A 324 -6.07 4.51 -20.35
CA LEU A 324 -6.50 5.87 -20.66
C LEU A 324 -6.21 6.19 -22.13
N ASP A 325 -7.28 6.47 -22.90
CA ASP A 325 -7.21 6.90 -24.29
C ASP A 325 -7.26 8.43 -24.43
N ALA A 326 -7.09 8.91 -25.67
CA ALA A 326 -7.01 10.33 -25.97
C ALA A 326 -8.35 11.08 -25.78
N ASP A 327 -9.49 10.42 -26.01
CA ASP A 327 -10.81 11.03 -25.88
C ASP A 327 -11.19 11.25 -24.42
N ALA A 328 -10.97 10.23 -23.58
CA ALA A 328 -11.14 10.33 -22.14
C ALA A 328 -10.15 11.34 -21.55
N ALA A 329 -8.88 11.34 -21.98
CA ALA A 329 -7.89 12.31 -21.52
C ALA A 329 -8.31 13.75 -21.82
N ARG A 330 -8.79 14.05 -23.03
CA ARG A 330 -9.32 15.38 -23.38
C ARG A 330 -10.45 15.79 -22.44
N ALA A 331 -11.47 14.95 -22.32
CA ALA A 331 -12.64 15.23 -21.49
C ALA A 331 -12.28 15.46 -20.02
N ILE A 332 -11.37 14.66 -19.45
CA ILE A 332 -10.93 14.81 -18.06
C ILE A 332 -10.17 16.12 -17.85
N THR A 333 -9.32 16.51 -18.82
CA THR A 333 -8.47 17.72 -18.72
C THR A 333 -9.20 19.03 -18.98
N ASP A 334 -10.45 18.99 -19.44
CA ASP A 334 -11.33 20.17 -19.55
C ASP A 334 -11.76 20.69 -18.18
N ILE A 335 -11.74 19.82 -17.16
CA ILE A 335 -12.05 20.15 -15.77
C ILE A 335 -10.76 20.11 -14.95
N PHE A 336 -10.67 21.00 -13.95
CA PHE A 336 -9.57 20.93 -13.00
C PHE A 336 -9.60 19.60 -12.26
N THR A 337 -8.59 18.76 -12.49
CA THR A 337 -8.41 17.44 -11.89
C THR A 337 -7.06 17.44 -11.17
N GLU A 338 -6.97 16.83 -9.98
CA GLU A 338 -5.71 16.76 -9.21
C GLU A 338 -4.86 15.55 -9.65
N VAL A 339 -5.50 14.39 -9.79
CA VAL A 339 -4.85 13.10 -10.10
C VAL A 339 -5.71 12.30 -11.07
N ILE A 340 -5.05 11.65 -12.04
CA ILE A 340 -5.61 10.57 -12.86
C ILE A 340 -4.83 9.30 -12.54
N ILE A 341 -5.54 8.19 -12.29
CA ILE A 341 -4.94 6.86 -12.14
C ILE A 341 -5.62 5.84 -13.07
N ALA A 342 -4.82 5.07 -13.79
CA ALA A 342 -5.27 4.02 -14.71
C ALA A 342 -4.27 2.86 -14.73
N PRO A 343 -4.66 1.67 -15.24
CA PRO A 343 -3.72 0.59 -15.48
C PRO A 343 -2.57 1.02 -16.39
N ASP A 344 -2.88 1.71 -17.49
CA ASP A 344 -1.92 2.24 -18.46
C ASP A 344 -2.51 3.47 -19.19
N ALA A 345 -1.74 4.11 -20.08
CA ALA A 345 -2.20 5.23 -20.92
C ALA A 345 -1.55 5.19 -22.32
N SER A 346 -2.28 5.61 -23.35
CA SER A 346 -1.71 5.80 -24.69
C SER A 346 -0.74 6.98 -24.73
N GLU A 347 0.20 6.99 -25.67
CA GLU A 347 1.15 8.11 -25.86
C GLU A 347 0.43 9.44 -26.08
N GLU A 348 -0.67 9.42 -26.85
CA GLU A 348 -1.51 10.59 -27.11
C GLU A 348 -2.18 11.09 -25.82
N ALA A 349 -2.71 10.19 -24.99
CA ALA A 349 -3.30 10.55 -23.70
C ALA A 349 -2.26 11.17 -22.75
N ILE A 350 -1.05 10.59 -22.71
CA ILE A 350 0.07 11.14 -21.93
C ILE A 350 0.39 12.55 -22.40
N ALA A 351 0.46 12.80 -23.71
CA ALA A 351 0.74 14.12 -24.27
C ALA A 351 -0.35 15.16 -23.92
N ILE A 352 -1.63 14.78 -23.99
CA ILE A 352 -2.75 15.65 -23.60
C ILE A 352 -2.67 16.02 -22.12
N VAL A 353 -2.45 15.03 -21.25
CA VAL A 353 -2.35 15.21 -19.80
C VAL A 353 -1.12 16.06 -19.45
N ALA A 354 0.00 15.89 -20.16
CA ALA A 354 1.24 16.66 -19.98
C ALA A 354 1.08 18.17 -20.21
N ALA A 355 0.07 18.60 -20.99
CA ALA A 355 -0.24 20.02 -21.15
C ALA A 355 -0.73 20.69 -19.85
N LYS A 356 -1.18 19.90 -18.85
CA LYS A 356 -1.60 20.37 -17.53
C LYS A 356 -0.49 20.12 -16.50
N LYS A 357 0.50 21.01 -16.43
CA LYS A 357 1.74 20.88 -15.61
C LYS A 357 1.58 20.34 -14.17
N ASN A 358 0.47 20.63 -13.49
CA ASN A 358 0.27 20.23 -12.09
C ASN A 358 -0.50 18.91 -11.92
N LEU A 359 -1.17 18.42 -12.97
CA LEU A 359 -1.97 17.20 -12.95
C LEU A 359 -1.04 15.99 -12.80
N ARG A 360 -1.34 15.11 -11.84
CA ARG A 360 -0.58 13.87 -11.69
C ARG A 360 -1.21 12.79 -12.56
N LEU A 361 -0.39 12.09 -13.33
CA LEU A 361 -0.79 10.88 -14.04
C LEU A 361 -0.06 9.70 -13.43
N LEU A 362 -0.81 8.75 -12.89
CA LEU A 362 -0.31 7.55 -12.24
C LEU A 362 -0.67 6.32 -13.08
N LEU A 363 0.31 5.50 -13.43
CA LEU A 363 0.11 4.24 -14.12
C LEU A 363 0.35 3.08 -13.16
N ALA A 364 -0.70 2.33 -12.83
CA ALA A 364 -0.66 1.27 -11.83
C ALA A 364 -0.19 -0.09 -12.38
N GLY A 365 -0.17 -0.28 -13.70
CA GLY A 365 0.24 -1.52 -14.38
C GLY A 365 -0.82 -2.63 -14.39
N GLY A 366 -1.91 -2.48 -13.64
CA GLY A 366 -3.03 -3.42 -13.56
C GLY A 366 -4.03 -2.99 -12.49
N LEU A 367 -5.18 -3.65 -12.41
CA LEU A 367 -6.18 -3.38 -11.37
C LEU A 367 -5.97 -4.26 -10.13
N PRO A 368 -6.30 -3.76 -8.93
CA PRO A 368 -6.40 -4.63 -7.76
C PRO A 368 -7.58 -5.58 -7.92
N ASP A 369 -7.42 -6.83 -7.48
CA ASP A 369 -8.52 -7.79 -7.41
C ASP A 369 -9.44 -7.45 -6.20
N PRO A 370 -10.75 -7.20 -6.41
CA PRO A 370 -11.69 -6.91 -5.31
C PRO A 370 -11.98 -8.13 -4.42
N GLN A 371 -11.75 -9.35 -4.90
CA GLN A 371 -11.95 -10.59 -4.14
C GLN A 371 -10.72 -10.98 -3.30
N ALA A 372 -9.56 -10.38 -3.58
CA ALA A 372 -8.31 -10.71 -2.91
C ALA A 372 -8.37 -10.43 -1.40
N ARG A 373 -8.03 -11.48 -0.62
CA ARG A 373 -7.84 -11.39 0.83
C ARG A 373 -6.75 -10.35 1.16
N GLY A 374 -6.83 -9.80 2.36
CA GLY A 374 -5.84 -8.87 2.89
C GLY A 374 -6.24 -8.37 4.26
N LEU A 375 -5.37 -7.58 4.88
CA LEU A 375 -5.64 -6.97 6.19
C LEU A 375 -5.75 -5.45 6.06
N THR A 376 -6.60 -4.85 6.88
CA THR A 376 -6.63 -3.42 7.11
C THR A 376 -6.35 -3.15 8.59
N ALA A 377 -5.63 -2.07 8.87
CA ALA A 377 -5.28 -1.67 10.22
C ALA A 377 -5.63 -0.21 10.46
N ARG A 378 -6.17 0.08 11.65
CA ARG A 378 -6.49 1.44 12.09
C ARG A 378 -5.89 1.68 13.48
N THR A 379 -5.29 2.85 13.66
CA THR A 379 -4.81 3.28 14.97
C THR A 379 -5.96 3.68 15.89
N VAL A 380 -5.84 3.30 17.16
CA VAL A 380 -6.65 3.80 18.28
C VAL A 380 -5.71 4.29 19.38
N ALA A 381 -6.23 5.03 20.36
CA ALA A 381 -5.40 5.51 21.47
C ALA A 381 -4.73 4.32 22.19
N GLY A 382 -3.40 4.20 22.03
CA GLY A 382 -2.60 3.13 22.63
C GLY A 382 -2.63 1.77 21.92
N GLY A 383 -3.25 1.64 20.74
CA GLY A 383 -3.35 0.33 20.07
C GLY A 383 -3.72 0.35 18.58
N LEU A 384 -4.03 -0.83 18.06
CA LEU A 384 -4.42 -1.08 16.66
C LEU A 384 -5.68 -1.94 16.60
N LEU A 385 -6.62 -1.58 15.73
CA LEU A 385 -7.67 -2.47 15.26
C LEU A 385 -7.22 -3.08 13.93
N VAL A 386 -7.26 -4.41 13.81
CA VAL A 386 -6.85 -5.13 12.60
C VAL A 386 -7.99 -6.05 12.18
N GLN A 387 -8.39 -5.98 10.92
CA GLN A 387 -9.46 -6.80 10.36
C GLN A 387 -9.10 -7.24 8.94
N THR A 388 -9.86 -8.20 8.39
CA THR A 388 -9.75 -8.54 6.97
C THR A 388 -10.31 -7.40 6.11
N ARG A 389 -9.78 -7.28 4.88
CA ARG A 389 -10.36 -6.45 3.84
C ARG A 389 -11.79 -6.90 3.55
N ASP A 390 -12.67 -5.94 3.27
CA ASP A 390 -13.99 -6.24 2.72
C ASP A 390 -13.86 -6.67 1.26
N ASN A 391 -13.78 -7.99 1.03
CA ASN A 391 -13.59 -8.61 -0.27
C ASN A 391 -14.85 -9.33 -0.78
N ALA A 392 -16.00 -9.11 -0.14
CA ALA A 392 -17.27 -9.61 -0.64
C ALA A 392 -17.70 -8.78 -1.86
N VAL A 393 -18.16 -9.46 -2.91
CA VAL A 393 -18.63 -8.85 -4.16
C VAL A 393 -20.07 -9.26 -4.44
N VAL A 394 -20.87 -8.33 -4.98
CA VAL A 394 -22.32 -8.53 -5.16
C VAL A 394 -22.68 -9.67 -6.13
N ASP A 395 -21.77 -10.00 -7.04
CA ASP A 395 -22.00 -11.05 -8.04
C ASP A 395 -21.98 -12.46 -7.43
N ASP A 396 -21.27 -12.64 -6.32
CA ASP A 396 -21.21 -13.89 -5.57
C ASP A 396 -22.39 -14.02 -4.57
N MET A 397 -23.20 -12.97 -4.42
CA MET A 397 -24.30 -12.94 -3.45
C MET A 397 -25.59 -13.56 -4.01
N THR A 398 -26.27 -14.32 -3.14
CA THR A 398 -27.64 -14.76 -3.40
C THR A 398 -28.63 -13.63 -3.10
N LEU A 399 -29.16 -13.03 -4.16
CA LEU A 399 -30.11 -11.93 -4.07
C LEU A 399 -31.55 -12.44 -3.87
N LYS A 400 -32.18 -12.09 -2.75
CA LYS A 400 -33.56 -12.52 -2.43
C LYS A 400 -34.56 -11.40 -2.69
N VAL A 401 -35.49 -11.59 -3.63
CA VAL A 401 -36.65 -10.68 -3.81
C VAL A 401 -37.60 -10.87 -2.63
N VAL A 402 -37.97 -9.77 -1.96
CA VAL A 402 -38.81 -9.81 -0.75
C VAL A 402 -40.14 -9.04 -0.86
N THR A 403 -40.30 -8.25 -1.92
CA THR A 403 -41.55 -7.55 -2.27
C THR A 403 -42.40 -8.36 -3.26
N LYS A 404 -43.67 -7.98 -3.41
CA LYS A 404 -44.59 -8.54 -4.42
C LYS A 404 -44.12 -8.29 -5.84
N ARG A 405 -43.56 -7.11 -6.12
CA ARG A 405 -42.97 -6.78 -7.42
C ARG A 405 -41.52 -7.24 -7.44
N ALA A 406 -41.14 -7.99 -8.47
CA ALA A 406 -39.75 -8.32 -8.77
C ALA A 406 -39.10 -7.18 -9.60
N PRO A 407 -37.78 -6.93 -9.43
CA PRO A 407 -37.08 -5.98 -10.28
C PRO A 407 -37.03 -6.50 -11.72
N SER A 408 -37.08 -5.59 -12.69
CA SER A 408 -36.72 -5.87 -14.08
C SER A 408 -35.22 -6.15 -14.21
N ASP A 409 -34.79 -6.71 -15.35
CA ASP A 409 -33.37 -6.97 -15.61
C ASP A 409 -32.52 -5.68 -15.60
N ALA A 410 -33.10 -4.56 -16.07
CA ALA A 410 -32.44 -3.25 -16.02
C ALA A 410 -32.28 -2.74 -14.59
N GLU A 411 -33.35 -2.82 -13.78
CA GLU A 411 -33.26 -2.47 -12.35
C GLU A 411 -32.28 -3.37 -11.62
N LEU A 412 -32.30 -4.69 -11.86
CA LEU A 412 -31.39 -5.62 -11.20
C LEU A 412 -29.92 -5.35 -11.54
N ARG A 413 -29.63 -4.99 -12.81
CA ARG A 413 -28.30 -4.52 -13.22
C ARG A 413 -27.88 -3.27 -12.47
N ASP A 414 -28.75 -2.26 -12.41
CA ASP A 414 -28.46 -1.00 -11.72
C ASP A 414 -28.35 -1.19 -10.19
N LEU A 415 -29.11 -2.12 -9.60
CA LEU A 415 -29.03 -2.46 -8.18
C LEU A 415 -27.66 -3.05 -7.85
N ARG A 416 -27.18 -4.00 -8.66
CA ARG A 416 -25.82 -4.56 -8.50
C ARG A 416 -24.76 -3.47 -8.65
N PHE A 417 -24.89 -2.59 -9.65
CA PHE A 417 -24.01 -1.44 -9.83
C PHE A 417 -23.99 -0.55 -8.58
N ALA A 418 -25.17 -0.11 -8.12
CA ALA A 418 -25.30 0.78 -6.96
C ALA A 418 -24.73 0.16 -5.68
N PHE A 419 -24.90 -1.16 -5.50
CA PHE A 419 -24.41 -1.87 -4.33
C PHE A 419 -22.87 -2.02 -4.34
N ARG A 420 -22.25 -2.24 -5.51
CA ARG A 420 -20.78 -2.15 -5.65
C ARG A 420 -20.26 -0.78 -5.22
N VAL A 421 -20.93 0.30 -5.65
CA VAL A 421 -20.54 1.66 -5.26
C VAL A 421 -20.74 1.90 -3.75
N ALA A 422 -21.85 1.44 -3.17
CA ALA A 422 -22.19 1.65 -1.76
C ALA A 422 -21.09 1.12 -0.81
N LYS A 423 -20.43 0.00 -1.16
CA LYS A 423 -19.28 -0.56 -0.42
C LYS A 423 -18.11 0.42 -0.26
N HIS A 424 -17.96 1.37 -1.18
CA HIS A 424 -16.86 2.33 -1.21
C HIS A 424 -17.22 3.72 -0.70
N VAL A 425 -18.44 3.92 -0.21
CA VAL A 425 -18.89 5.20 0.37
C VAL A 425 -18.95 5.08 1.88
N LYS A 426 -18.57 6.16 2.59
CA LYS A 426 -18.63 6.18 4.06
C LYS A 426 -20.07 6.01 4.56
N SER A 427 -20.22 5.29 5.68
CA SER A 427 -21.50 4.92 6.28
C SER A 427 -22.07 6.03 7.18
N ASN A 428 -23.39 6.13 7.33
CA ASN A 428 -24.41 5.43 6.55
C ASN A 428 -24.48 6.00 5.13
N THR A 429 -24.83 5.12 4.17
CA THR A 429 -24.83 5.47 2.76
C THR A 429 -26.13 5.11 2.03
N ILE A 430 -26.52 6.00 1.13
CA ILE A 430 -27.59 5.78 0.14
C ILE A 430 -27.09 6.21 -1.23
N ILE A 431 -27.14 5.28 -2.19
CA ILE A 431 -26.76 5.50 -3.59
C ILE A 431 -27.99 5.39 -4.46
N TYR A 432 -28.32 6.44 -5.19
CA TYR A 432 -29.27 6.39 -6.29
C TYR A 432 -28.49 6.13 -7.58
N ALA A 433 -28.94 5.18 -8.40
CA ALA A 433 -28.30 4.87 -9.67
C ALA A 433 -29.32 4.63 -10.78
N LYS A 434 -28.94 4.93 -12.01
CA LYS A 434 -29.74 4.70 -13.21
C LYS A 434 -28.82 4.53 -14.41
N ASP A 435 -29.11 3.55 -15.26
CA ASP A 435 -28.37 3.26 -16.49
C ASP A 435 -26.85 3.10 -16.25
N LEU A 436 -26.53 2.34 -15.18
CA LEU A 436 -25.18 2.07 -14.68
C LEU A 436 -24.36 3.32 -14.35
N ALA A 437 -25.01 4.38 -13.88
CA ALA A 437 -24.35 5.57 -13.36
C ALA A 437 -24.97 5.98 -12.02
N THR A 438 -24.15 6.48 -11.09
CA THR A 438 -24.66 7.14 -9.90
C THR A 438 -25.35 8.44 -10.30
N VAL A 439 -26.53 8.69 -9.75
CA VAL A 439 -27.32 9.92 -10.00
C VAL A 439 -27.57 10.72 -8.74
N GLY A 440 -27.22 10.18 -7.57
CA GLY A 440 -27.24 10.87 -6.28
C GLY A 440 -26.53 10.03 -5.22
N ILE A 441 -25.66 10.65 -4.43
CA ILE A 441 -24.84 9.96 -3.41
C ILE A 441 -24.99 10.70 -2.07
N GLY A 442 -25.43 9.97 -1.05
CA GLY A 442 -25.56 10.45 0.32
C GLY A 442 -24.57 9.72 1.20
N ALA A 443 -23.44 10.36 1.48
CA ALA A 443 -22.30 9.74 2.16
C ALA A 443 -22.20 10.14 3.65
N GLY A 444 -21.82 9.19 4.49
CA GLY A 444 -21.21 9.45 5.80
C GLY A 444 -22.14 9.98 6.90
N GLN A 445 -23.44 9.68 6.85
CA GLN A 445 -24.38 10.25 7.83
C GLN A 445 -24.65 9.33 9.01
N MET A 446 -24.85 9.92 10.19
CA MET A 446 -25.30 9.21 11.38
C MET A 446 -26.71 8.62 11.21
N SER A 447 -27.53 9.24 10.36
CA SER A 447 -28.91 8.84 10.05
C SER A 447 -29.04 8.42 8.58
N ARG A 448 -29.67 7.27 8.35
CA ARG A 448 -29.85 6.73 6.99
C ARG A 448 -30.87 7.53 6.17
N VAL A 449 -31.93 8.04 6.80
CA VAL A 449 -32.90 8.91 6.11
C VAL A 449 -32.25 10.23 5.67
N ASP A 450 -31.28 10.75 6.43
CA ASP A 450 -30.54 11.95 6.02
C ASP A 450 -29.62 11.65 4.84
N SER A 451 -29.02 10.45 4.77
CA SER A 451 -28.29 10.01 3.58
C SER A 451 -29.20 9.99 2.35
N ALA A 452 -30.41 9.43 2.48
CA ALA A 452 -31.38 9.38 1.38
C ALA A 452 -31.78 10.79 0.91
N ARG A 453 -32.04 11.71 1.84
CA ARG A 453 -32.43 13.10 1.55
C ARG A 453 -31.30 13.90 0.93
N ILE A 454 -30.07 13.78 1.45
CA ILE A 454 -28.90 14.46 0.89
C ILE A 454 -28.64 14.02 -0.54
N ALA A 455 -28.67 12.71 -0.80
CA ALA A 455 -28.47 12.18 -2.14
C ALA A 455 -29.53 12.70 -3.13
N ALA A 456 -30.80 12.70 -2.75
CA ALA A 456 -31.90 13.24 -3.54
C ALA A 456 -31.70 14.75 -3.81
N ARG A 457 -31.37 15.52 -2.77
CA ARG A 457 -31.11 16.96 -2.90
C ARG A 457 -29.95 17.25 -3.84
N LYS A 458 -28.85 16.50 -3.74
CA LYS A 458 -27.71 16.66 -4.66
C LYS A 458 -28.10 16.37 -6.10
N ALA A 459 -28.98 15.40 -6.34
CA ALA A 459 -29.50 15.13 -7.68
C ALA A 459 -30.37 16.28 -8.22
N GLU A 460 -31.15 16.94 -7.38
CA GLU A 460 -31.88 18.16 -7.75
C GLU A 460 -30.94 19.32 -8.10
N ASP A 461 -29.86 19.47 -7.35
CA ASP A 461 -28.83 20.49 -7.59
C ASP A 461 -28.14 20.23 -8.94
N ALA A 462 -27.74 18.98 -9.21
CA ALA A 462 -27.15 18.56 -10.48
C ALA A 462 -28.12 18.75 -11.66
N ALA A 463 -29.41 18.46 -11.48
CA ALA A 463 -30.41 18.69 -12.50
C ALA A 463 -30.55 20.17 -12.87
N ARG A 464 -30.44 21.08 -11.90
CA ARG A 464 -30.44 22.53 -12.16
C ARG A 464 -29.18 22.98 -12.89
N GLU A 465 -28.02 22.45 -12.51
CA GLU A 465 -26.75 22.75 -13.17
C GLU A 465 -26.75 22.29 -14.64
N LEU A 466 -27.25 21.08 -14.89
CA LEU A 466 -27.38 20.47 -16.21
C LEU A 466 -28.62 20.91 -17.00
N LYS A 467 -29.48 21.75 -16.39
CA LYS A 467 -30.74 22.25 -16.96
C LYS A 467 -31.69 21.12 -17.42
N LEU A 468 -31.75 20.04 -16.64
CA LEU A 468 -32.69 18.95 -16.85
C LEU A 468 -34.08 19.33 -16.36
N THR A 469 -35.12 18.76 -16.96
CA THR A 469 -36.52 18.99 -16.55
C THR A 469 -36.86 18.34 -15.21
N GLU A 470 -36.20 17.23 -14.89
CA GLU A 470 -36.40 16.46 -13.67
C GLU A 470 -35.05 15.95 -13.14
N PRO A 471 -34.93 15.70 -11.82
CA PRO A 471 -33.74 15.07 -11.26
C PRO A 471 -33.57 13.64 -11.80
N MET A 472 -32.31 13.25 -12.02
CA MET A 472 -31.97 11.93 -12.56
C MET A 472 -32.36 10.77 -11.61
N THR A 473 -32.72 11.06 -10.36
CA THR A 473 -33.30 10.09 -9.42
C THR A 473 -34.68 9.59 -9.85
N ARG A 474 -35.40 10.28 -10.75
CA ARG A 474 -36.67 9.80 -11.28
C ARG A 474 -36.48 8.53 -12.11
N GLY A 475 -37.08 7.43 -11.64
CA GLY A 475 -36.93 6.12 -12.24
C GLY A 475 -35.59 5.45 -11.93
N SER A 476 -34.89 5.90 -10.88
CA SER A 476 -33.64 5.28 -10.45
C SER A 476 -33.89 4.09 -9.52
N VAL A 477 -32.84 3.32 -9.27
CA VAL A 477 -32.80 2.34 -8.18
C VAL A 477 -31.97 2.87 -7.02
N VAL A 478 -32.10 2.24 -5.85
CA VAL A 478 -31.37 2.62 -4.65
C VAL A 478 -30.60 1.45 -4.04
N ALA A 479 -29.33 1.68 -3.66
CA ALA A 479 -28.60 0.80 -2.78
C ALA A 479 -28.40 1.44 -1.40
N SER A 480 -28.50 0.62 -0.35
CA SER A 480 -28.04 0.98 0.98
C SER A 480 -26.98 0.00 1.48
N ASP A 481 -25.91 0.54 2.07
CA ASP A 481 -24.79 -0.24 2.61
C ASP A 481 -25.18 -1.12 3.81
N ALA A 482 -26.29 -0.79 4.47
CA ALA A 482 -26.87 -1.44 5.63
C ALA A 482 -28.40 -1.37 5.60
N PHE A 483 -29.05 -2.13 6.48
CA PHE A 483 -30.51 -2.22 6.48
C PHE A 483 -31.18 -0.87 6.82
N PHE A 484 -32.41 -0.67 6.32
CA PHE A 484 -33.26 0.44 6.76
C PHE A 484 -33.81 0.16 8.16
N PRO A 485 -33.51 1.00 9.17
CA PRO A 485 -34.00 0.75 10.53
C PRO A 485 -35.51 1.01 10.67
N PHE A 486 -36.06 1.91 9.85
CA PHE A 486 -37.46 2.29 9.82
C PHE A 486 -37.91 2.55 8.37
N ALA A 487 -39.22 2.58 8.12
CA ALA A 487 -39.80 2.81 6.80
C ALA A 487 -39.57 4.22 6.24
N ASP A 488 -39.22 5.20 7.08
CA ASP A 488 -39.00 6.60 6.68
C ASP A 488 -37.88 6.77 5.64
N GLY A 489 -36.79 6.01 5.76
CA GLY A 489 -35.71 5.99 4.78
C GLY A 489 -36.16 5.43 3.43
N MET A 490 -37.01 4.40 3.43
CA MET A 490 -37.62 3.87 2.21
C MET A 490 -38.56 4.89 1.57
N LEU A 491 -39.42 5.52 2.36
CA LEU A 491 -40.36 6.54 1.88
C LEU A 491 -39.63 7.76 1.29
N ALA A 492 -38.51 8.19 1.89
CA ALA A 492 -37.68 9.25 1.33
C ALA A 492 -37.10 8.87 -0.05
N CYS A 493 -36.68 7.61 -0.23
CA CYS A 493 -36.22 7.10 -1.53
C CYS A 493 -37.35 7.09 -2.57
N ILE A 494 -38.55 6.69 -2.16
CA ILE A 494 -39.75 6.67 -3.03
C ILE A 494 -40.10 8.08 -3.48
N GLU A 495 -40.12 9.05 -2.56
CA GLU A 495 -40.41 10.46 -2.86
C GLU A 495 -39.44 11.03 -3.90
N ALA A 496 -38.16 10.64 -3.83
CA ALA A 496 -37.12 11.01 -4.78
C ALA A 496 -37.23 10.30 -6.15
N GLY A 497 -38.11 9.30 -6.28
CA GLY A 497 -38.41 8.60 -7.53
C GLY A 497 -37.77 7.22 -7.70
N ALA A 498 -37.37 6.58 -6.60
CA ALA A 498 -36.86 5.20 -6.64
C ALA A 498 -37.93 4.21 -7.18
N THR A 499 -37.47 3.19 -7.89
CA THR A 499 -38.31 2.12 -8.46
C THR A 499 -37.96 0.73 -7.92
N ALA A 500 -36.70 0.54 -7.54
CA ALA A 500 -36.22 -0.66 -6.87
C ALA A 500 -35.16 -0.33 -5.82
N VAL A 501 -34.99 -1.21 -4.81
CA VAL A 501 -34.05 -1.05 -3.70
C VAL A 501 -33.29 -2.34 -3.40
N ILE A 502 -31.99 -2.23 -3.13
CA ILE A 502 -31.13 -3.31 -2.63
C ILE A 502 -30.55 -2.92 -1.27
N GLN A 503 -30.67 -3.82 -0.31
CA GLN A 503 -30.13 -3.64 1.05
C GLN A 503 -29.75 -4.99 1.66
N PRO A 504 -29.04 -5.04 2.79
CA PRO A 504 -28.69 -6.32 3.42
C PRO A 504 -29.87 -7.05 4.05
N GLY A 505 -30.82 -6.31 4.64
CA GLY A 505 -31.84 -6.87 5.53
C GLY A 505 -31.28 -7.25 6.90
N GLY A 506 -32.09 -7.91 7.71
CA GLY A 506 -31.76 -8.35 9.08
C GLY A 506 -32.27 -7.42 10.18
N SER A 507 -33.13 -6.45 9.87
CA SER A 507 -33.82 -5.64 10.88
C SER A 507 -34.98 -6.43 11.49
N VAL A 508 -35.23 -6.22 12.80
CA VAL A 508 -36.49 -6.68 13.42
C VAL A 508 -37.72 -5.99 12.83
N ARG A 509 -37.52 -4.92 12.04
CA ARG A 509 -38.57 -4.15 11.35
C ARG A 509 -38.52 -4.30 9.83
N ASP A 510 -37.86 -5.32 9.29
CA ASP A 510 -37.82 -5.52 7.83
C ASP A 510 -39.24 -5.59 7.25
N ASP A 511 -40.20 -6.21 7.94
CA ASP A 511 -41.60 -6.29 7.50
C ASP A 511 -42.26 -4.91 7.31
N GLU A 512 -41.95 -3.92 8.17
CA GLU A 512 -42.48 -2.55 8.04
C GLU A 512 -41.92 -1.86 6.79
N VAL A 513 -40.63 -2.05 6.52
CA VAL A 513 -39.93 -1.46 5.37
C VAL A 513 -40.38 -2.14 4.05
N ILE A 514 -40.48 -3.47 4.05
CA ILE A 514 -40.97 -4.26 2.91
C ILE A 514 -42.41 -3.89 2.60
N LYS A 515 -43.26 -3.76 3.63
CA LYS A 515 -44.63 -3.29 3.45
C LYS A 515 -44.69 -1.90 2.81
N ALA A 516 -43.86 -0.95 3.25
CA ALA A 516 -43.82 0.38 2.65
C ALA A 516 -43.41 0.34 1.17
N ALA A 517 -42.47 -0.53 0.80
CA ALA A 517 -42.08 -0.76 -0.59
C ALA A 517 -43.23 -1.37 -1.40
N ASP A 518 -43.89 -2.42 -0.88
CA ASP A 518 -45.04 -3.06 -1.52
C ASP A 518 -46.21 -2.10 -1.76
N ASP A 519 -46.54 -1.27 -0.75
CA ASP A 519 -47.64 -0.31 -0.82
C ASP A 519 -47.42 0.75 -1.92
N HIS A 520 -46.17 0.97 -2.35
CA HIS A 520 -45.79 1.92 -3.40
C HIS A 520 -45.30 1.23 -4.70
N GLY A 521 -45.41 -0.11 -4.80
CA GLY A 521 -45.01 -0.84 -5.99
C GLY A 521 -43.50 -0.87 -6.25
N ILE A 522 -42.68 -0.73 -5.20
CA ILE A 522 -41.22 -0.78 -5.28
C ILE A 522 -40.73 -2.22 -5.23
N ALA A 523 -39.78 -2.58 -6.08
CA ALA A 523 -39.10 -3.86 -5.98
C ALA A 523 -38.00 -3.81 -4.93
N MET A 524 -37.86 -4.82 -4.08
CA MET A 524 -36.80 -4.88 -3.07
C MET A 524 -36.08 -6.22 -3.09
N VAL A 525 -34.76 -6.16 -2.98
CA VAL A 525 -33.86 -7.30 -2.91
C VAL A 525 -33.01 -7.22 -1.64
N LEU A 526 -32.90 -8.34 -0.93
CA LEU A 526 -32.00 -8.52 0.21
C LEU A 526 -30.73 -9.27 -0.19
N THR A 527 -29.57 -8.79 0.27
CA THR A 527 -28.26 -9.42 0.00
C THR A 527 -27.77 -10.32 1.14
N GLY A 528 -28.18 -10.04 2.39
CA GLY A 528 -27.62 -10.69 3.58
C GLY A 528 -26.19 -10.24 3.94
N THR A 529 -25.59 -9.30 3.19
CA THR A 529 -24.21 -8.83 3.40
C THR A 529 -24.18 -7.33 3.58
N ARG A 530 -23.56 -6.84 4.67
CA ARG A 530 -23.44 -5.42 5.01
C ARG A 530 -22.04 -4.90 4.71
N HIS A 531 -21.92 -3.71 4.13
CA HIS A 531 -20.64 -3.08 3.78
C HIS A 531 -20.42 -1.76 4.53
N PHE A 532 -20.25 -1.80 5.86
CA PHE A 532 -19.97 -0.58 6.62
C PHE A 532 -18.53 -0.09 6.43
N ARG A 533 -18.37 1.22 6.24
CA ARG A 533 -17.10 1.89 6.07
C ARG A 533 -17.06 3.20 6.85
N HIS A 534 -16.07 3.36 7.72
CA HIS A 534 -15.86 4.56 8.54
C HIS A 534 -14.56 5.25 8.15
#